data_AF-A0A346A6B7-F1
#
_entry.id   AF-A0A346A6B7-F1
#
_cell.length_a   1.000
_cell.length_b   1.000
_cell.length_c   1.000
_cell.angle_alpha   90.00
_cell.angle_beta   90.00
_cell.angle_gamma   90.00
#
_symmetry.space_group_name_H-M   'P 1'
#
loop_
_entity.id
_entity.type
_entity.pdbx_description
1 polymer ?
#
loop_
_entity_poly.entity_id
_entity_poly.type
_entity_poly.pdbx_seq_one_letter_code
_entity_poly.pdbx_strand_id
1 'polypeptide(L)'
;IPRPLFQSGMAFGFAIVAAIQSFGHISGCHINPIITLGAFIVGALPLIEVPVYLVGQFLGSLAGFGLVRLLLLDDYIFGNVPGAKEAGICAIGLNTDLTPLQGLLVEVLISFILVTIACSVWDERNVNNLDTVSMKFGLGVASIVIAAGPYTA
;
A
#
# COMPACT_ATOMS: atom_id res chain seq x y z
N ILE A 1 -21.43 1.15 7.30
CA ILE A 1 -21.36 -0.32 7.16
C ILE A 1 -19.89 -0.73 7.17
N PRO A 2 -19.41 -1.42 8.20
CA PRO A 2 -18.04 -1.92 8.20
C PRO A 2 -17.87 -2.85 7.00
N ARG A 3 -16.92 -2.54 6.11
CA ARG A 3 -16.63 -3.42 4.98
C ARG A 3 -15.95 -4.68 5.52
N PRO A 4 -16.39 -5.89 5.11
CA PRO A 4 -15.71 -7.10 5.53
C PRO A 4 -14.23 -7.02 5.11
N LEU A 5 -13.34 -7.41 6.02
CA LEU A 5 -11.89 -7.28 5.88
C LEU A 5 -11.37 -7.84 4.55
N PHE A 6 -11.95 -8.97 4.13
CA PHE A 6 -11.66 -9.61 2.85
C PHE A 6 -11.95 -8.69 1.65
N GLN A 7 -13.11 -8.03 1.63
CA GLN A 7 -13.47 -7.11 0.55
C GLN A 7 -12.50 -5.93 0.49
N SER A 8 -12.13 -5.36 1.65
CA SER A 8 -11.18 -4.26 1.72
C SER A 8 -9.80 -4.70 1.20
N GLY A 9 -9.26 -5.81 1.69
CA GLY A 9 -7.95 -6.30 1.26
C GLY A 9 -7.88 -6.63 -0.22
N MET A 10 -8.91 -7.28 -0.77
CA MET A 10 -8.98 -7.55 -2.21
C MET A 10 -9.11 -6.26 -3.03
N ALA A 11 -9.87 -5.27 -2.58
CA ALA A 11 -9.99 -3.98 -3.25
C ALA A 11 -8.63 -3.25 -3.31
N PHE A 12 -7.87 -3.24 -2.20
CA PHE A 12 -6.51 -2.69 -2.18
C PHE A 12 -5.59 -3.45 -3.15
N GLY A 13 -5.58 -4.78 -3.10
CA GLY A 13 -4.77 -5.58 -4.01
C GLY A 13 -5.07 -5.31 -5.48
N PHE A 14 -6.35 -5.27 -5.87
CA PHE A 14 -6.73 -4.99 -7.25
C PHE A 14 -6.44 -3.55 -7.69
N ALA A 15 -6.52 -2.57 -6.78
CA ALA A 15 -6.07 -1.21 -7.07
C ALA A 15 -4.57 -1.19 -7.41
N ILE A 16 -3.75 -1.95 -6.68
CA ILE A 16 -2.32 -2.10 -6.97
C ILE A 16 -2.07 -2.84 -8.29
N VAL A 17 -2.82 -3.92 -8.59
CA VAL A 17 -2.76 -4.60 -9.89
C VAL A 17 -3.00 -3.59 -11.02
N ALA A 18 -4.07 -2.80 -10.93
CA ALA A 18 -4.42 -1.81 -11.94
C ALA A 18 -3.35 -0.72 -12.08
N ALA A 19 -2.80 -0.24 -10.97
CA ALA A 19 -1.73 0.76 -10.97
C ALA A 19 -0.45 0.24 -11.63
N ILE A 20 0.01 -0.96 -11.26
CA ILE A 20 1.21 -1.58 -11.84
C ILE A 20 1.00 -1.86 -13.33
N GLN A 21 -0.18 -2.34 -13.71
CA GLN A 21 -0.48 -2.58 -15.13
C GLN A 21 -0.44 -1.27 -15.95
N SER A 22 -0.86 -0.15 -15.35
CA SER A 22 -0.94 1.15 -16.01
C SER A 22 0.40 1.88 -16.05
N PHE A 23 1.19 1.81 -14.98
CA PHE A 23 2.37 2.67 -14.79
C PHE A 23 3.67 1.90 -14.55
N GLY A 24 3.63 0.58 -14.43
CA GLY A 24 4.80 -0.25 -14.13
C GLY A 24 5.90 -0.15 -15.19
N HIS A 25 5.54 0.01 -16.46
CA HIS A 25 6.49 0.18 -17.57
C HIS A 25 7.15 1.58 -17.61
N ILE A 26 6.65 2.54 -16.83
CA ILE A 26 7.16 3.92 -16.79
C ILE A 26 8.11 4.11 -15.60
N SER A 27 7.67 3.73 -14.40
CA SER A 27 8.38 4.03 -13.14
C SER A 27 8.55 2.82 -12.22
N GLY A 28 8.28 1.60 -12.71
CA GLY A 28 8.14 0.43 -11.85
C GLY A 28 6.92 0.49 -10.91
N CYS A 29 6.14 1.58 -10.95
CA CYS A 29 4.97 1.82 -10.12
C CYS A 29 5.24 1.60 -8.62
N HIS A 30 6.27 2.23 -8.07
CA HIS A 30 6.62 2.06 -6.65
C HIS A 30 5.49 2.48 -5.71
N ILE A 31 4.85 3.63 -5.99
CA ILE A 31 3.68 4.22 -5.29
C ILE A 31 3.73 4.17 -3.75
N ASN A 32 4.92 4.01 -3.19
CA ASN A 32 5.17 3.77 -1.77
C ASN A 32 6.63 4.13 -1.41
N PRO A 33 6.83 4.97 -0.38
CA PRO A 33 8.17 5.34 0.09
C PRO A 33 9.05 4.15 0.49
N ILE A 34 8.50 3.12 1.15
CA ILE A 34 9.31 1.97 1.60
C ILE A 34 9.77 1.11 0.43
N ILE A 35 8.96 1.01 -0.62
CA ILE A 35 9.33 0.31 -1.87
C ILE A 35 10.43 1.08 -2.58
N THR A 36 10.32 2.41 -2.64
CA THR A 36 11.35 3.27 -3.24
C THR A 36 12.67 3.18 -2.51
N LEU A 37 12.65 3.19 -1.17
CA LEU A 37 13.84 3.00 -0.35
C LEU A 37 14.40 1.59 -0.49
N GLY A 38 13.54 0.56 -0.53
CA GLY A 38 13.95 -0.82 -0.79
C GLY A 38 14.68 -0.96 -2.12
N ALA A 39 14.12 -0.40 -3.20
CA ALA A 39 14.72 -0.36 -4.52
C ALA A 39 16.10 0.32 -4.51
N PHE A 40 16.23 1.44 -3.79
CA PHE A 40 17.51 2.12 -3.62
C PHE A 40 18.53 1.24 -2.88
N ILE A 41 18.14 0.62 -1.76
CA ILE A 41 19.03 -0.22 -0.94
C ILE A 41 19.56 -1.42 -1.72
N VAL A 42 18.73 -2.05 -2.56
CA VAL A 42 19.14 -3.20 -3.38
C VAL A 42 19.82 -2.80 -4.70
N GLY A 43 20.02 -1.51 -4.95
CA GLY A 43 20.69 -0.99 -6.15
C GLY A 43 19.83 -0.96 -7.42
N ALA A 44 18.51 -1.14 -7.29
CA ALA A 44 17.55 -1.07 -8.40
C ALA A 44 17.12 0.36 -8.76
N LEU A 45 17.40 1.35 -7.90
CA LEU A 45 17.08 2.76 -8.12
C LEU A 45 18.27 3.65 -7.71
N PRO A 46 18.70 4.64 -8.53
CA PRO A 46 19.77 5.54 -8.14
C PRO A 46 19.30 6.54 -7.07
N LEU A 47 20.20 6.92 -6.15
CA LEU A 47 19.89 7.82 -5.03
C LEU A 47 19.25 9.14 -5.47
N ILE A 48 19.68 9.68 -6.60
CA ILE A 48 19.20 10.96 -7.12
C ILE A 48 17.72 10.94 -7.51
N GLU A 49 17.17 9.77 -7.81
CA GLU A 49 15.76 9.61 -8.17
C GLU A 49 14.86 9.44 -6.94
N VAL A 50 15.39 8.99 -5.81
CA VAL A 50 14.61 8.76 -4.58
C VAL A 50 13.77 9.97 -4.17
N PRO A 51 14.30 11.22 -4.11
CA PRO A 51 13.50 12.38 -3.76
C PRO A 51 12.37 12.66 -4.76
N VAL A 52 12.60 12.41 -6.05
CA VAL A 52 11.59 12.63 -7.11
C VAL A 52 10.43 11.67 -6.92
N TYR A 53 10.72 10.39 -6.63
CA TYR A 53 9.70 9.40 -6.30
C TYR A 53 8.90 9.79 -5.05
N LEU A 54 9.59 10.19 -3.97
CA LEU A 54 8.94 10.58 -2.72
C LEU A 54 7.99 11.78 -2.92
N VAL A 55 8.46 12.84 -3.58
CA VAL A 55 7.62 14.02 -3.87
C VAL A 55 6.42 13.63 -4.71
N GLY A 56 6.62 12.85 -5.78
CA GLY A 56 5.52 12.37 -6.63
C GLY A 56 4.49 11.54 -5.86
N GLN A 57 4.94 10.68 -4.95
CA GLN A 57 4.08 9.84 -4.12
C GLN A 57 3.26 10.67 -3.12
N PHE A 58 3.85 11.66 -2.47
CA PHE A 58 3.11 12.55 -1.56
C PHE A 58 2.11 13.43 -2.30
N LEU A 59 2.48 13.98 -3.46
CA LEU A 59 1.56 14.75 -4.29
C LEU A 59 0.41 13.88 -4.83
N GLY A 60 0.74 12.66 -5.25
CA GLY A 60 -0.25 11.67 -5.70
C GLY A 60 -1.23 11.26 -4.60
N SER A 61 -0.75 11.04 -3.37
CA SER A 61 -1.63 10.69 -2.24
C SER A 61 -2.56 11.85 -1.88
N LEU A 62 -2.05 13.09 -1.89
CA LEU A 62 -2.85 14.29 -1.66
C LEU A 62 -3.91 14.49 -2.75
N ALA A 63 -3.54 14.32 -4.02
CA ALA A 63 -4.49 14.39 -5.13
C ALA A 63 -5.56 13.29 -5.05
N GLY A 64 -5.16 12.06 -4.71
CA GLY A 64 -6.07 10.94 -4.49
C GLY A 64 -7.06 11.20 -3.36
N PHE A 65 -6.58 11.74 -2.23
CA PHE A 65 -7.45 12.17 -1.12
C PHE A 65 -8.44 13.25 -1.55
N GLY A 66 -7.97 14.26 -2.30
CA GLY A 66 -8.82 15.32 -2.85
C GLY A 66 -9.92 14.77 -3.77
N LEU A 67 -9.59 13.77 -4.60
CA LEU A 67 -10.56 13.12 -5.48
C LEU A 67 -11.60 12.32 -4.69
N VAL A 68 -11.19 11.57 -3.67
CA VAL A 68 -12.12 10.86 -2.78
C VAL A 68 -13.06 11.84 -2.09
N ARG A 69 -12.54 12.99 -1.65
CA ARG A 69 -13.34 14.06 -1.04
C ARG A 69 -14.34 14.71 -1.98
N LEU A 70 -14.02 14.78 -3.27
CA LEU A 70 -14.97 15.28 -4.27
C LEU A 70 -16.09 14.27 -4.56
N LEU A 71 -15.79 12.97 -4.50
CA LEU A 71 -16.71 11.90 -4.89
C LEU A 71 -17.58 11.38 -3.74
N LEU A 72 -17.11 11.49 -2.50
CA LEU A 72 -17.79 10.98 -1.31
C LEU A 72 -18.17 12.11 -0.35
N LEU A 73 -19.22 11.87 0.44
CA LEU A 73 -19.63 12.78 1.51
C LEU A 73 -18.59 12.79 2.63
N ASP A 74 -18.32 13.97 3.18
CA ASP A 74 -17.35 14.17 4.28
C ASP A 74 -17.65 13.24 5.48
N ASP A 75 -18.91 12.94 5.79
CA ASP A 75 -19.28 12.03 6.89
C ASP A 75 -18.78 10.59 6.69
N TYR A 76 -18.70 10.11 5.44
CA TYR A 76 -18.12 8.81 5.13
C TYR A 76 -16.59 8.83 5.19
N ILE A 77 -15.98 9.98 4.94
CA ILE A 77 -14.52 10.14 4.91
C ILE A 77 -13.97 10.20 6.32
N PHE A 78 -14.59 10.99 7.20
CA PHE A 78 -14.16 11.21 8.57
C PHE A 78 -14.76 10.23 9.58
N GLY A 79 -15.56 9.25 9.12
CA GLY A 79 -16.09 8.20 9.99
C GLY A 79 -17.21 8.67 10.94
N ASN A 80 -17.91 9.76 10.61
CA ASN A 80 -19.06 10.27 11.37
C ASN A 80 -20.33 9.41 11.22
N VAL A 81 -20.22 8.24 10.59
CA VAL A 81 -21.33 7.31 10.37
C VAL A 81 -21.27 6.13 11.35
N PRO A 82 -22.41 5.63 11.84
CA PRO A 82 -22.44 4.51 12.77
C PRO A 82 -21.68 3.28 12.24
N GLY A 83 -20.72 2.78 13.03
CA GLY A 83 -19.90 1.61 12.71
C GLY A 83 -18.76 1.85 11.72
N ALA A 84 -18.37 3.11 11.46
CA ALA A 84 -17.11 3.43 10.79
C ALA A 84 -15.93 3.48 11.77
N LYS A 85 -14.71 3.38 11.23
CA LYS A 85 -13.49 3.64 12.00
C LYS A 85 -13.43 5.13 12.32
N GLU A 86 -13.08 5.49 13.56
CA GLU A 86 -12.93 6.90 13.98
C GLU A 86 -11.85 7.64 13.18
N ALA A 87 -10.84 6.93 12.68
CA ALA A 87 -9.80 7.49 11.81
C ALA A 87 -10.30 7.80 10.38
N GLY A 88 -11.51 7.36 10.01
CA GLY A 88 -12.03 7.49 8.65
C GLY A 88 -11.53 6.42 7.68
N ILE A 89 -11.75 6.63 6.37
CA ILE A 89 -11.38 5.66 5.32
C ILE A 89 -10.02 5.93 4.67
N CYS A 90 -9.45 7.11 4.91
CA CYS A 90 -8.19 7.56 4.32
C CYS A 90 -7.04 7.67 5.34
N ALA A 91 -7.29 7.34 6.60
CA ALA A 91 -6.25 7.30 7.63
C ALA A 91 -6.19 5.91 8.26
N ILE A 92 -5.00 5.59 8.74
CA ILE A 92 -4.70 4.34 9.41
C ILE A 92 -5.00 4.51 10.91
N GLY A 93 -5.73 3.56 11.50
CA GLY A 93 -6.03 3.54 12.93
C GLY A 93 -5.28 2.41 13.63
N LEU A 94 -4.72 2.68 14.81
CA LEU A 94 -4.24 1.64 15.70
C LEU A 94 -5.43 1.00 16.41
N ASN A 95 -5.50 -0.32 16.44
CA ASN A 95 -6.50 -1.02 17.24
C ASN A 95 -6.34 -0.67 18.73
N THR A 96 -7.44 -0.33 19.40
CA THR A 96 -7.47 0.06 20.82
C THR A 96 -6.92 -1.00 21.77
N ASP A 97 -6.92 -2.27 21.35
CA ASP A 97 -6.41 -3.39 22.13
C ASP A 97 -4.88 -3.55 22.04
N LEU A 98 -4.21 -2.77 21.19
CA LEU A 98 -2.78 -2.82 20.97
C LEU A 98 -2.06 -1.61 21.55
N THR A 99 -0.88 -1.86 22.11
CA THR A 99 0.05 -0.79 22.48
C THR A 99 0.71 -0.20 21.23
N PRO A 100 1.17 1.07 21.26
CA PRO A 100 1.89 1.68 20.14
C PRO A 100 3.13 0.88 19.72
N LEU A 101 3.82 0.24 20.67
CA LEU A 101 4.96 -0.61 20.39
C LEU A 101 4.55 -1.87 19.61
N GLN A 102 3.45 -2.53 19.99
CA GLN A 102 2.94 -3.69 19.25
C GLN A 102 2.49 -3.30 17.84
N GLY A 103 1.82 -2.15 17.68
CA GLY A 103 1.46 -1.61 16.37
C GLY A 103 2.70 -1.36 15.49
N LEU A 104 3.74 -0.73 16.04
CA LEU A 104 5.00 -0.50 15.33
C LEU A 104 5.64 -1.83 14.87
N LEU A 105 5.65 -2.86 15.71
CA LEU A 105 6.22 -4.16 15.35
C LEU A 105 5.44 -4.83 14.21
N VAL A 106 4.11 -4.72 14.21
CA VAL A 106 3.27 -5.18 13.09
C VAL A 106 3.62 -4.42 11.82
N GLU A 107 3.69 -3.09 11.86
CA GLU A 107 4.03 -2.23 10.71
C GLU A 107 5.41 -2.54 10.13
N VAL A 108 6.42 -2.76 10.98
CA VAL A 108 7.77 -3.15 10.55
C VAL A 108 7.74 -4.51 9.87
N LEU A 109 7.04 -5.49 10.45
CA LEU A 109 6.94 -6.84 9.90
C LEU A 109 6.26 -6.86 8.53
N ILE A 110 5.12 -6.18 8.40
CA ILE A 110 4.39 -6.15 7.12
C ILE A 110 5.13 -5.35 6.06
N SER A 111 5.83 -4.27 6.44
CA SER A 111 6.68 -3.50 5.53
C SER A 111 7.86 -4.34 5.04
N PHE A 112 8.45 -5.16 5.92
CA PHE A 112 9.51 -6.09 5.55
C PHE A 112 9.03 -7.15 4.56
N ILE A 113 7.84 -7.73 4.78
CA ILE A 113 7.23 -8.69 3.85
C ILE A 113 6.97 -8.01 2.50
N LEU A 114 6.41 -6.80 2.51
CA LEU A 114 6.14 -6.02 1.29
C LEU A 114 7.43 -5.76 0.48
N VAL A 115 8.51 -5.34 1.13
CA VAL A 115 9.81 -5.14 0.47
C VAL A 115 10.38 -6.46 -0.05
N THR A 116 10.21 -7.57 0.67
CA THR A 116 10.67 -8.88 0.20
C THR A 116 9.91 -9.33 -1.05
N ILE A 117 8.60 -9.06 -1.14
CA ILE A 117 7.81 -9.30 -2.34
C ILE A 117 8.35 -8.44 -3.49
N ALA A 118 8.68 -7.17 -3.25
CA ALA A 118 9.29 -6.30 -4.24
C ALA A 118 10.65 -6.82 -4.72
N CYS A 119 11.52 -7.24 -3.81
CA CYS A 119 12.80 -7.87 -4.13
C CYS A 119 12.63 -9.13 -4.97
N SER A 120 11.60 -9.95 -4.70
CA SER A 120 11.31 -11.12 -5.51
C SER A 120 10.97 -10.75 -6.96
N VAL A 121 10.34 -9.60 -7.19
CA VAL A 121 10.01 -9.09 -8.53
C VAL A 121 11.25 -8.56 -9.25
N TRP A 122 12.15 -7.88 -8.53
CA TRP A 122 13.37 -7.31 -9.10
C TRP A 122 14.51 -8.32 -9.28
N ASP A 123 14.38 -9.52 -8.71
CA ASP A 123 15.38 -10.58 -8.81
C ASP A 123 15.49 -11.11 -10.26
N GLU A 124 16.67 -10.98 -10.86
CA GLU A 124 16.97 -11.47 -12.21
C GLU A 124 16.69 -12.97 -12.37
N ARG A 125 16.82 -13.75 -11.29
CA ARG A 125 16.54 -15.19 -11.29
C ARG A 125 15.06 -15.49 -11.51
N ASN A 126 14.18 -14.52 -11.24
CA ASN A 126 12.72 -14.64 -11.38
C ASN A 126 12.21 -14.20 -12.77
N VAL A 127 13.09 -13.68 -13.65
CA VAL A 127 12.70 -13.10 -14.95
C VAL A 127 12.01 -14.11 -15.88
N ASN A 128 12.36 -15.39 -15.79
CA ASN A 128 11.80 -16.44 -16.67
C ASN A 128 10.50 -17.06 -16.15
N ASN A 129 9.99 -16.62 -14.99
CA ASN A 129 8.70 -17.11 -14.52
C ASN A 129 7.56 -16.47 -15.32
N LEU A 130 6.60 -17.30 -15.75
CA LEU A 130 5.47 -16.89 -16.59
C LEU A 130 4.44 -16.02 -15.86
N ASP A 131 4.61 -15.82 -14.55
CA ASP A 131 3.64 -15.08 -13.75
C ASP A 131 3.75 -13.57 -13.99
N THR A 132 2.60 -12.90 -14.04
CA THR A 132 2.56 -11.46 -14.20
C THR A 132 2.96 -10.74 -12.90
N VAL A 133 3.84 -9.74 -13.01
CA VAL A 133 4.34 -8.92 -11.90
C VAL A 133 3.20 -8.23 -11.15
N SER A 134 2.23 -7.67 -11.88
CA SER A 134 1.09 -6.96 -11.28
C SER A 134 0.27 -7.87 -10.37
N MET A 135 0.03 -9.13 -10.76
CA MET A 135 -0.72 -10.10 -9.97
C MET A 135 0.06 -10.57 -8.74
N LYS A 136 1.35 -10.91 -8.89
CA LYS A 136 2.23 -11.28 -7.76
C LYS A 136 2.21 -10.21 -6.67
N PHE A 137 2.43 -8.96 -7.08
CA PHE A 137 2.54 -7.85 -6.15
C PHE A 137 1.18 -7.47 -5.56
N GLY A 138 0.13 -7.38 -6.39
CA GLY A 138 -1.21 -7.01 -5.95
C GLY A 138 -1.84 -8.02 -4.99
N LEU A 139 -1.71 -9.33 -5.26
CA LEU A 139 -2.17 -10.37 -4.33
C LEU A 139 -1.32 -10.42 -3.04
N GLY A 140 -0.03 -10.10 -3.13
CA GLY A 140 0.84 -9.90 -1.98
C GLY A 140 0.32 -8.81 -1.04
N VAL A 141 -0.01 -7.64 -1.60
CA VAL A 141 -0.60 -6.53 -0.85
C VAL A 141 -1.97 -6.92 -0.26
N ALA A 142 -2.84 -7.58 -1.03
CA ALA A 142 -4.12 -8.06 -0.52
C ALA A 142 -3.94 -8.97 0.70
N SER A 143 -2.99 -9.91 0.62
CA SER A 143 -2.69 -10.84 1.71
C SER A 143 -2.23 -10.12 2.97
N ILE A 144 -1.35 -9.11 2.83
CA ILE A 144 -0.89 -8.28 3.94
C ILE A 144 -2.06 -7.52 4.58
N VAL A 145 -2.92 -6.88 3.77
CA VAL A 145 -4.07 -6.11 4.30
C VAL A 145 -5.09 -7.01 4.99
N ILE A 146 -5.33 -8.22 4.47
CA ILE A 146 -6.22 -9.20 5.10
C ILE A 146 -5.63 -9.69 6.43
N ALA A 147 -4.32 -9.91 6.50
CA ALA A 147 -3.66 -10.41 7.70
C ALA A 147 -3.52 -9.33 8.79
N ALA A 148 -3.10 -8.12 8.40
CA ALA A 148 -2.70 -7.06 9.33
C ALA A 148 -3.78 -6.01 9.57
N GLY A 149 -4.79 -5.94 8.70
CA GLY A 149 -5.80 -4.89 8.74
C GLY A 149 -6.65 -4.78 10.02
N PRO A 150 -6.85 -5.84 10.82
CA PRO A 150 -7.48 -5.71 12.15
C PRO A 150 -6.61 -5.02 13.19
N TYR A 151 -5.30 -4.94 12.97
CA TYR A 151 -4.33 -4.45 13.96
C TYR A 151 -3.92 -3.01 13.68
N THR A 152 -3.58 -2.71 12.43
CA THR A 152 -2.94 -1.44 12.03
C THR A 152 -3.38 -0.92 10.66
N ALA A 153 -4.57 -1.28 10.15
CA ALA A 153 -5.13 -0.67 8.92
C ALA A 153 -6.53 -0.08 9.14
#